data_AF-A0A9Q6EMR3-F1
#
_entry.id   AF-A0A9Q6EMR3-F1
#
_cell.length_a   1.000
_cell.length_b   1.000
_cell.length_c   1.000
_cell.angle_alpha   90.00
_cell.angle_beta   90.00
_cell.angle_gamma   90.00
#
_symmetry.space_group_name_H-M   'P 1'
#
loop_
_entity.id
_entity.type
_entity.pdbx_description
1 polymer ?
#
loop_
_entity_poly.entity_id
_entity_poly.type
_entity_poly.pdbx_seq_one_letter_code
_entity_poly.pdbx_strand_id
1 'polypeptide(L)'
;MQIKEILQALPSLSISDRLKIAESALQLVLQEKHSLTKDDQKHQLTLAAMTAIEDYAPDGELNIFSDLEGEDFSDYPDEDF
;
A
#
# COMPACT_ATOMS: atom_id res chain seq x y z
N MET A 1 23.09 0.13 -24.44
CA MET A 1 23.76 -1.11 -24.89
C MET A 1 23.69 -2.22 -23.84
N GLN A 2 23.76 -1.93 -22.53
CA GLN A 2 23.94 -2.92 -21.46
C GLN A 2 22.73 -3.82 -21.11
N ILE A 3 21.47 -3.36 -21.26
CA ILE A 3 20.29 -4.14 -20.82
C ILE A 3 20.08 -5.41 -21.66
N LYS A 4 20.31 -5.33 -22.98
CA LYS A 4 20.16 -6.49 -23.88
C LYS A 4 21.16 -7.59 -23.56
N GLU A 5 22.39 -7.22 -23.17
CA GLU A 5 23.44 -8.16 -22.79
C GLU A 5 23.12 -8.85 -21.46
N ILE A 6 22.57 -8.12 -20.48
CA ILE A 6 22.08 -8.69 -19.20
C ILE A 6 20.97 -9.72 -19.47
N LEU A 7 20.00 -9.37 -20.32
CA LEU A 7 18.89 -10.27 -20.66
C LEU A 7 19.35 -11.53 -21.41
N GLN A 8 20.43 -11.43 -22.21
CA GLN A 8 21.04 -12.56 -22.89
C GLN A 8 21.88 -13.45 -21.95
N ALA A 9 22.42 -12.89 -20.86
CA ALA A 9 23.19 -13.61 -19.87
C ALA A 9 22.30 -14.32 -18.82
N LEU A 10 21.08 -13.85 -18.55
CA LEU A 10 20.19 -14.49 -17.58
C LEU A 10 19.94 -15.99 -17.85
N PRO A 11 19.69 -16.44 -19.08
CA PRO A 11 19.45 -17.86 -19.37
C PRO A 11 20.64 -18.79 -19.09
N SER A 12 21.88 -18.27 -19.04
CA SER A 12 23.07 -19.10 -18.74
C SER A 12 23.24 -19.34 -17.24
N LEU A 13 22.48 -18.65 -16.39
CA LEU A 13 22.50 -18.80 -14.94
C LEU A 13 21.54 -19.90 -14.48
N SER A 14 21.79 -20.44 -13.29
CA SER A 14 20.87 -21.37 -12.66
C SER A 14 19.52 -20.71 -12.36
N ILE A 15 18.46 -21.50 -12.23
CA ILE A 15 17.13 -20.99 -11.83
C ILE A 15 17.22 -20.25 -10.49
N SER A 16 17.99 -20.78 -9.54
CA SER A 16 18.19 -20.17 -8.22
C SER A 16 18.82 -18.78 -8.32
N ASP A 17 19.86 -18.62 -9.15
CA ASP A 17 20.54 -17.34 -9.32
C ASP A 17 19.66 -16.33 -10.05
N ARG A 18 18.88 -16.77 -11.04
CA ARG A 18 17.88 -15.92 -11.70
C ARG A 18 16.82 -15.41 -10.72
N LEU A 19 16.36 -16.26 -9.80
CA LEU A 19 15.40 -15.86 -8.77
C LEU A 19 16.00 -14.83 -7.81
N LYS A 20 17.25 -15.01 -7.36
CA LYS A 20 17.95 -14.04 -6.51
C LYS A 20 18.13 -12.68 -7.20
N ILE A 21 18.45 -12.69 -8.50
CA ILE A 21 18.56 -11.46 -9.29
C ILE A 21 17.20 -10.77 -9.41
N ALA A 22 16.13 -11.52 -9.68
CA ALA A 22 14.78 -10.97 -9.76
C ALA A 22 14.32 -10.37 -8.42
N GLU A 23 14.61 -11.06 -7.30
CA GLU A 23 14.31 -10.59 -5.95
C GLU A 23 15.07 -9.30 -5.62
N SER A 24 16.36 -9.26 -5.91
CA SER A 24 17.20 -8.07 -5.68
C SER A 24 16.75 -6.88 -6.54
N ALA A 25 16.43 -7.14 -7.82
CA ALA A 25 15.90 -6.11 -8.71
C ALA A 25 14.54 -5.58 -8.22
N LEU A 26 13.66 -6.46 -7.74
CA LEU A 26 12.38 -6.08 -7.18
C LEU A 26 12.56 -5.22 -5.91
N GLN A 27 13.48 -5.58 -5.02
CA GLN A 27 13.79 -4.79 -3.83
C GLN A 27 14.26 -3.37 -4.16
N LEU A 28 15.11 -3.21 -5.19
CA LEU A 28 15.55 -1.88 -5.64
C LEU A 28 14.39 -1.04 -6.14
N VAL A 29 13.52 -1.62 -6.97
CA VAL A 29 12.31 -0.93 -7.45
C VAL A 29 11.39 -0.52 -6.30
N LEU A 30 11.24 -1.37 -5.29
CA LEU A 30 10.43 -1.07 -4.12
C LEU A 30 11.05 0.03 -3.25
N GLN A 31 12.37 0.05 -3.07
CA GLN A 31 13.09 1.11 -2.37
C GLN A 31 12.96 2.46 -3.08
N GLU A 32 13.06 2.47 -4.42
CA GLU A 32 12.78 3.66 -5.23
C GLU A 32 11.30 4.07 -5.13
N LYS A 33 10.38 3.10 -5.11
CA LYS A 33 8.95 3.36 -4.88
C LYS A 33 8.69 3.99 -3.52
N HIS A 34 9.41 3.60 -2.46
CA HIS A 34 9.29 4.22 -1.15
C HIS A 34 9.80 5.67 -1.10
N SER A 35 10.53 6.12 -2.14
CA SER A 35 10.80 7.54 -2.40
C SER A 35 9.69 8.20 -3.22
N LEU A 36 8.44 7.79 -2.99
CA LEU A 36 7.23 8.33 -3.63
C LEU A 36 7.27 9.86 -3.59
N THR A 37 7.23 10.48 -4.77
CA THR A 37 6.97 11.92 -4.85
C THR A 37 5.58 12.18 -4.25
N LYS A 38 5.34 13.40 -3.75
CA LYS A 38 4.04 13.74 -3.14
C LYS A 38 2.87 13.46 -4.09
N ASP A 39 3.08 13.57 -5.40
CA ASP A 39 2.08 13.31 -6.42
C ASP A 39 1.77 11.81 -6.57
N ASP A 40 2.81 10.97 -6.55
CA ASP A 40 2.64 9.52 -6.58
C ASP A 40 1.92 9.02 -5.31
N GLN A 41 2.22 9.62 -4.15
CA GLN A 41 1.57 9.28 -2.88
C GLN A 41 0.10 9.67 -2.90
N LYS A 42 -0.20 10.87 -3.41
CA LYS A 42 -1.58 11.34 -3.61
C LYS A 42 -2.34 10.43 -4.57
N HIS A 43 -1.71 9.97 -5.66
CA HIS A 43 -2.35 9.05 -6.59
C HIS A 43 -2.68 7.70 -5.94
N GLN A 44 -1.74 7.12 -5.18
CA GLN A 44 -1.98 5.88 -4.46
C GLN A 44 -3.06 6.01 -3.38
N LEU A 45 -3.05 7.10 -2.61
CA LEU A 45 -4.11 7.39 -1.63
C LEU A 45 -5.48 7.55 -2.31
N THR A 46 -5.52 8.18 -3.48
CA THR A 46 -6.76 8.32 -4.25
C THR A 46 -7.29 6.97 -4.71
N LEU A 47 -6.42 6.09 -5.22
CA LEU A 47 -6.81 4.73 -5.61
C LEU A 47 -7.30 3.91 -4.41
N ALA A 48 -6.58 3.97 -3.29
CA ALA A 48 -6.95 3.26 -2.06
C ALA A 48 -8.31 3.75 -1.51
N ALA A 49 -8.54 5.07 -1.52
CA ALA A 49 -9.83 5.64 -1.16
C ALA A 49 -10.95 5.16 -2.10
N MET A 50 -10.71 5.18 -3.41
CA MET A 50 -11.69 4.69 -4.39
C MET A 50 -12.06 3.22 -4.19
N THR A 51 -11.08 2.37 -3.84
CA THR A 51 -11.34 0.95 -3.55
C THR A 51 -12.04 0.74 -2.21
N ALA A 52 -11.78 1.59 -1.22
CA ALA A 52 -12.41 1.47 0.10
C ALA A 52 -13.84 2.03 0.13
N ILE A 53 -14.24 2.89 -0.82
CA ILE A 53 -15.58 3.51 -0.84
C ILE A 53 -16.71 2.47 -0.82
N GLU A 54 -16.52 1.31 -1.47
CA GLU A 54 -17.53 0.24 -1.46
C GLU A 54 -17.74 -0.34 -0.06
N ASP A 55 -16.67 -0.46 0.74
CA ASP A 55 -16.74 -0.93 2.13
C ASP A 55 -17.48 0.07 3.05
N TYR A 56 -17.52 1.35 2.68
CA TYR A 56 -18.24 2.43 3.36
C TYR A 56 -19.62 2.75 2.74
N ALA A 57 -20.11 1.96 1.79
CA ALA A 57 -21.47 2.11 1.27
C ALA A 57 -22.52 1.80 2.37
N PRO A 58 -23.79 2.26 2.25
CA PRO A 58 -24.82 2.05 3.29
C PRO A 58 -25.05 0.59 3.72
N ASP A 59 -24.70 -0.38 2.88
CA ASP A 59 -24.74 -1.83 3.16
C ASP A 59 -23.35 -2.48 3.21
N GLY A 60 -22.28 -1.67 3.21
CA GLY A 60 -20.89 -2.10 3.22
C GLY A 60 -20.45 -2.65 4.58
N GLU A 61 -19.46 -3.53 4.58
CA GLU A 61 -19.01 -4.26 5.78
C GLU A 61 -18.60 -3.33 6.94
N LEU A 62 -18.13 -2.11 6.67
CA LEU A 62 -17.70 -1.18 7.71
C LEU A 62 -18.84 -0.37 8.34
N ASN A 63 -20.04 -0.40 7.74
CA ASN A 63 -21.25 0.22 8.28
C ASN A 63 -22.18 -0.80 8.97
N ILE A 64 -21.78 -2.06 9.09
CA ILE A 64 -22.55 -3.07 9.84
C ILE A 64 -22.75 -2.70 11.32
N PHE A 65 -21.88 -1.83 11.86
CA PHE A 65 -21.92 -1.37 13.24
C PHE A 65 -22.58 0.00 13.42
N SER A 66 -23.23 0.57 12.39
CA SER A 66 -23.95 1.85 12.51
C SER A 66 -25.12 1.82 13.50
N ASP A 67 -25.59 0.63 13.87
CA ASP A 67 -26.61 0.40 14.88
C ASP A 67 -26.05 0.35 16.32
N LEU A 68 -24.76 0.58 16.53
CA LEU A 68 -24.26 0.86 17.88
C LEU A 68 -24.88 2.19 18.32
N GLU A 69 -25.89 2.09 19.19
CA GLU A 69 -26.31 3.18 20.09
C GLU A 69 -25.03 3.84 20.58
N GLY A 70 -24.77 5.08 20.13
CA GLY A 70 -23.55 5.78 20.45
C GLY A 70 -23.36 5.73 21.96
N GLU A 71 -22.24 5.15 22.41
CA GLU A 71 -21.88 5.26 23.82
C GLU A 71 -21.86 6.76 24.13
N ASP A 72 -22.67 7.17 25.10
CA ASP A 72 -22.69 8.54 25.65
C ASP A 72 -21.23 8.88 25.94
N PHE A 73 -20.61 9.69 25.09
CA PHE A 73 -19.27 10.19 25.32
C PHE A 73 -19.39 10.96 26.62
N SER A 74 -18.81 10.42 27.70
CA SER A 74 -18.81 11.10 28.98
C SER A 74 -18.08 12.42 28.77
N ASP A 75 -18.82 13.53 28.85
CA ASP A 75 -18.26 14.86 29.01
C ASP A 75 -17.35 14.77 30.23
N TYR A 76 -16.05 14.64 30.00
CA TYR A 76 -15.08 14.80 31.07
C TYR A 76 -15.25 16.24 31.55
N PRO A 77 -15.61 16.48 32.82
CA PRO A 77 -15.60 17.84 33.32
C PRO A 77 -14.17 18.33 33.15
N ASP A 78 -14.02 19.49 32.49
CA ASP A 78 -12.76 20.21 32.45
C ASP A 78 -12.27 20.29 33.90
N GLU A 79 -11.21 19.54 34.22
CA GLU A 79 -10.53 19.66 35.50
C GLU A 79 -9.83 21.02 35.49
N ASP A 80 -10.59 22.03 35.90
CA ASP A 80 -10.05 23.33 36.30
C ASP A 80 -9.22 23.14 37.58
N PHE A 81 -7.90 23.07 37.37
CA PHE A 81 -6.77 23.46 38.24
C PHE A 81 -6.59 22.82 39.64
#